data_AF-A0A319DMB1-F1
#
_entry.id   AF-A0A319DMB1-F1
#
_cell.length_a   1.000
_cell.length_b   1.000
_cell.length_c   1.000
_cell.angle_alpha   90.00
_cell.angle_beta   90.00
_cell.angle_gamma   90.00
#
_symmetry.space_group_name_H-M   'P 1'
#
loop_
_entity.id
_entity.type
_entity.pdbx_description
1 polymer ?
#
loop_
_entity_poly.entity_id
_entity_poly.type
_entity_poly.pdbx_seq_one_letter_code
_entity_poly.pdbx_strand_id
1 'polypeptide(L)'
;MNNRLERLLLRHEAFLLSEGLMAEILSSTLELPDVKEDSFGSHHYKVGKVIRLHQRNEALQRNEMDLVQSVDSREPCGSNVLTTFDVDQPFIAGRGVDSVISISSLRGFKEPVLPYNGEVPCCGMGLEVPDVRSVFYYTPEAGLPGEYVLVEWRSQTTECQHSRIPDEGRTECRQRLVSLLHETSVADADFRILNCMGYILANGRLLNSIEHPAVGFVYQFPTKTAGSAIPITLREISDTALQSPEPDVPDLDDRSLLAQRLSLALYQLHCAGLLHHKISSHSIFYFHDPESGAYDISKPYIGGWRYTPPDHHFQARQLEHSQDNHEVTETVYSNSLGDTAIYVHPDRLTTTAPRFRKSYDVYSLGVVLIEIAMWKPARSWRILFVTMKWTCLKSTNLDGGQPH
;
A
#
# COMPACT_ATOMS: atom_id res chain seq x y z
N MET A 1 6.35 -10.68 -31.10
CA MET A 1 6.66 -11.88 -30.29
C MET A 1 6.08 -13.10 -30.97
N ASN A 2 6.69 -14.28 -30.80
CA ASN A 2 6.50 -15.45 -31.66
C ASN A 2 5.40 -16.39 -31.11
N ASN A 3 4.17 -16.24 -31.60
CA ASN A 3 2.96 -16.99 -31.17
C ASN A 3 2.99 -18.50 -31.51
N ARG A 4 4.16 -19.06 -31.85
CA ARG A 4 4.33 -20.46 -32.27
C ARG A 4 4.84 -21.37 -31.16
N LEU A 5 5.43 -20.84 -30.09
CA LEU A 5 5.96 -21.62 -28.96
C LEU A 5 4.85 -22.23 -28.08
N GLU A 6 3.69 -21.57 -27.96
CA GLU A 6 2.51 -22.12 -27.26
C GLU A 6 2.01 -23.46 -27.83
N ARG A 7 2.29 -23.74 -29.10
CA ARG A 7 1.89 -25.01 -29.74
C ARG A 7 2.78 -26.19 -29.35
N LEU A 8 3.92 -25.94 -28.69
CA LEU A 8 4.94 -26.94 -28.37
C LEU A 8 5.00 -27.30 -26.87
N LEU A 9 4.29 -26.56 -26.01
CA LEU A 9 4.27 -26.77 -24.56
C LEU A 9 2.89 -27.24 -24.10
N LEU A 10 2.83 -28.10 -23.08
CA LEU A 10 1.57 -28.42 -22.42
C LEU A 10 0.99 -27.15 -21.80
N ARG A 11 -0.34 -26.97 -21.83
CA ARG A 11 -1.00 -25.70 -21.41
C ARG A 11 -0.59 -25.21 -20.02
N HIS A 12 -0.37 -26.12 -19.07
CA HIS A 12 0.06 -25.77 -17.71
C HIS A 12 1.53 -25.32 -17.66
N GLU A 13 2.40 -25.90 -18.48
CA GLU A 13 3.80 -25.49 -18.61
C GLU A 13 3.90 -24.14 -19.31
N ALA A 14 3.11 -23.90 -20.36
CA ALA A 14 3.03 -22.58 -21.01
C ALA A 14 2.55 -21.48 -20.06
N PHE A 15 1.59 -21.79 -19.17
CA PHE A 15 1.10 -20.86 -18.15
C PHE A 15 2.20 -20.49 -17.16
N LEU A 16 2.89 -21.49 -16.58
CA LEU A 16 4.01 -21.28 -15.66
C LEU A 16 5.19 -20.58 -16.34
N LEU A 17 5.50 -20.93 -17.60
CA LEU A 17 6.55 -20.27 -18.39
C LEU A 17 6.20 -18.80 -18.64
N SER A 18 4.93 -18.48 -18.91
CA SER A 18 4.48 -17.10 -19.16
C SER A 18 4.50 -16.24 -17.90
N GLU A 19 4.17 -16.80 -16.72
CA GLU A 19 4.29 -16.11 -15.44
C GLU A 19 5.75 -15.95 -14.99
N GLY A 20 6.62 -16.93 -15.28
CA GLY A 20 8.06 -16.84 -15.07
C GLY A 20 8.74 -15.84 -16.01
N LEU A 21 8.41 -15.87 -17.31
CA LEU A 21 8.92 -14.91 -18.29
C LEU A 21 8.45 -13.49 -18.00
N MET A 22 7.28 -13.30 -17.38
CA MET A 22 6.80 -11.97 -17.01
C MET A 22 7.82 -11.24 -16.14
N ALA A 23 8.33 -11.90 -15.09
CA ALA A 23 9.34 -11.31 -14.22
C ALA A 23 10.66 -11.05 -14.96
N GLU A 24 11.09 -11.96 -15.84
CA GLU A 24 12.29 -11.77 -16.65
C GLU A 24 12.15 -10.60 -17.65
N ILE A 25 11.03 -10.53 -18.38
CA ILE A 25 10.67 -9.47 -19.32
C ILE A 25 10.70 -8.11 -18.62
N LEU A 26 10.11 -8.02 -17.42
CA LEU A 26 10.07 -6.79 -16.63
C LEU A 26 11.41 -6.44 -15.99
N SER A 27 12.26 -7.43 -15.71
CA SER A 27 13.62 -7.22 -15.21
C SER A 27 14.61 -6.84 -16.31
N SER A 28 14.30 -7.21 -17.56
CA SER A 28 15.10 -6.84 -18.72
C SER A 28 14.89 -5.37 -19.04
N THR A 29 15.96 -4.57 -19.00
CA THR A 29 16.01 -3.13 -19.28
C THR A 29 15.68 -2.75 -20.73
N LEU A 30 15.03 -3.64 -21.50
CA LEU A 30 14.55 -3.29 -22.82
C LEU A 30 13.32 -2.38 -22.67
N GLU A 31 13.31 -1.26 -23.40
CA GLU A 31 12.08 -0.54 -23.68
C GLU A 31 11.10 -1.50 -24.36
N LEU A 32 10.19 -2.07 -23.58
CA LEU A 32 9.20 -2.99 -24.10
C LEU A 32 8.28 -2.18 -25.03
N PRO A 33 8.06 -2.64 -26.28
CA PRO A 33 7.10 -2.00 -27.17
C PRO A 33 5.72 -1.99 -26.50
N ASP A 34 4.84 -1.06 -26.89
CA ASP A 34 3.47 -0.99 -26.37
C ASP A 34 2.75 -2.34 -26.61
N VAL A 35 2.51 -3.08 -25.53
CA VAL A 35 2.03 -4.47 -25.60
C VAL A 35 0.51 -4.47 -25.52
N LYS A 36 -0.17 -4.90 -26.59
CA LYS A 36 -1.63 -5.12 -26.56
C LYS A 36 -1.98 -6.36 -25.70
N GLU A 37 -3.16 -6.42 -25.07
CA GLU A 37 -3.54 -7.56 -24.19
C GLU A 37 -3.50 -8.92 -24.90
N ASP A 38 -3.80 -8.91 -26.20
CA ASP A 38 -3.83 -10.09 -27.05
C ASP A 38 -2.43 -10.52 -27.54
N SER A 39 -1.38 -9.78 -27.20
CA SER A 39 0.00 -10.04 -27.65
C SER A 39 0.56 -11.38 -27.17
N PHE A 40 0.01 -11.94 -26.09
CA PHE A 40 0.36 -13.26 -25.55
C PHE A 40 -0.77 -14.30 -25.74
N GLY A 41 -1.67 -14.08 -26.70
CA GLY A 41 -2.79 -14.98 -26.94
C GLY A 41 -3.90 -14.89 -25.90
N SER A 42 -5.04 -15.50 -26.20
CA SER A 42 -6.25 -15.44 -25.36
C SER A 42 -6.10 -16.12 -23.99
N HIS A 43 -5.08 -16.96 -23.82
CA HIS A 43 -4.85 -17.72 -22.59
C HIS A 43 -3.86 -17.06 -21.63
N HIS A 44 -3.11 -16.03 -22.08
CA HIS A 44 -2.13 -15.31 -21.25
C HIS A 44 -2.41 -13.79 -21.22
N TYR A 45 -3.66 -13.39 -21.42
CA TYR A 45 -4.09 -11.98 -21.38
C TYR A 45 -3.67 -11.28 -20.07
N LYS A 46 -3.57 -12.03 -18.96
CA LYS A 46 -3.11 -11.55 -17.66
C LYS A 46 -1.68 -11.01 -17.72
N VAL A 47 -0.79 -11.66 -18.48
CA VAL A 47 0.59 -11.21 -18.69
C VAL A 47 0.63 -9.87 -19.41
N GLY A 48 -0.16 -9.75 -20.49
CA GLY A 48 -0.31 -8.48 -21.22
C GLY A 48 -0.84 -7.36 -20.32
N LYS A 49 -1.85 -7.64 -19.48
CA LYS A 49 -2.39 -6.69 -18.51
C LYS A 49 -1.36 -6.23 -17.50
N VAL A 50 -0.60 -7.14 -16.89
CA VAL A 50 0.44 -6.81 -15.90
C VAL A 50 1.55 -5.97 -16.55
N ILE A 51 2.00 -6.31 -17.76
CA ILE A 51 3.01 -5.53 -18.48
C ILE A 51 2.52 -4.11 -18.77
N ARG A 52 1.26 -3.95 -19.17
CA ARG A 52 0.69 -2.62 -19.39
C ARG A 52 0.58 -1.81 -18.12
N LEU A 53 0.14 -2.43 -17.01
CA LEU A 53 0.14 -1.77 -15.70
C LEU A 53 1.55 -1.32 -15.32
N HIS A 54 2.55 -2.15 -15.57
CA HIS A 54 3.95 -1.79 -15.33
C HIS A 54 4.40 -0.60 -16.17
N GLN A 55 4.19 -0.64 -17.50
CA GLN A 55 4.53 0.45 -18.41
C GLN A 55 3.82 1.75 -18.02
N ARG A 56 2.55 1.66 -17.63
CA ARG A 56 1.74 2.79 -17.17
C ARG A 56 2.29 3.38 -15.88
N ASN A 57 2.61 2.54 -14.91
CA ASN A 57 3.16 2.98 -13.63
C ASN A 57 4.56 3.62 -13.80
N GLU A 58 5.43 3.03 -14.61
CA GLU A 58 6.74 3.59 -14.98
C GLU A 58 6.60 4.97 -15.66
N ALA A 59 5.68 5.10 -16.62
CA ALA A 59 5.44 6.39 -17.30
C ALA A 59 4.97 7.48 -16.32
N LEU A 60 4.06 7.13 -15.40
CA LEU A 60 3.60 8.06 -14.36
C LEU A 60 4.74 8.45 -13.39
N GLN A 61 5.65 7.51 -13.10
CA GLN A 61 6.83 7.75 -12.24
C GLN A 61 7.85 8.69 -12.90
N ARG A 62 8.04 8.59 -14.22
CA ARG A 62 8.92 9.50 -14.97
C ARG A 62 8.40 10.93 -14.99
N ASN A 63 7.12 11.12 -15.31
CA ASN A 63 6.50 12.45 -15.34
C ASN A 63 6.62 13.19 -14.00
N GLU A 64 6.48 12.45 -12.90
CA GLU A 64 6.62 12.97 -11.55
C GLU A 64 8.05 13.42 -11.21
N MET A 65 9.07 12.68 -11.68
CA MET A 65 10.47 13.09 -11.51
C MET A 65 10.80 14.38 -12.27
N ASP A 66 10.22 14.57 -13.47
CA ASP A 66 10.41 15.77 -14.27
C ASP A 66 9.79 17.01 -13.59
N LEU A 67 8.62 16.84 -12.97
CA LEU A 67 7.95 17.90 -12.20
C LEU A 67 8.78 18.33 -10.97
N VAL A 68 9.30 17.38 -10.19
CA VAL A 68 10.13 17.70 -9.01
C VAL A 68 11.43 18.41 -9.41
N GLN A 69 12.10 17.98 -10.49
CA GLN A 69 13.31 18.62 -10.99
C GLN A 69 13.08 20.06 -11.51
N SER A 70 11.89 20.33 -12.06
CA SER A 70 11.50 21.68 -12.49
C SER A 70 11.30 22.66 -11.31
N VAL A 71 10.96 22.14 -10.13
CA VAL A 71 10.80 22.94 -8.90
C VAL A 71 12.16 23.28 -8.29
N ASP A 72 13.10 22.32 -8.26
CA ASP A 72 14.45 22.54 -7.70
C ASP A 72 15.35 23.45 -8.57
N SER A 73 15.00 23.66 -9.84
CA SER A 73 15.74 24.54 -10.77
C SER A 73 15.31 26.02 -10.70
N ARG A 74 14.35 26.38 -9.84
CA ARG A 74 14.00 27.78 -9.56
C ARG A 74 14.86 28.32 -8.40
N GLU A 75 15.93 29.04 -8.71
CA GLU A 75 16.65 29.83 -7.69
C GLU A 75 15.73 30.92 -7.08
N PRO A 76 15.94 31.31 -5.80
CA PRO A 76 15.16 32.36 -5.17
C PRO A 76 15.67 33.73 -5.62
N CYS A 77 15.42 34.10 -6.87
CA CYS A 77 15.63 35.46 -7.32
C CYS A 77 14.35 36.27 -7.11
N GLY A 78 14.45 37.24 -6.20
CA GLY A 78 13.42 38.23 -5.97
C GLY A 78 13.13 39.10 -7.20
N SER A 79 11.99 39.79 -7.09
CA SER A 79 11.39 40.77 -8.00
C SER A 79 10.45 40.21 -9.07
N ASN A 80 9.20 40.66 -8.94
CA ASN A 80 8.07 40.44 -9.83
C ASN A 80 8.38 40.85 -11.27
N VAL A 81 8.23 39.92 -12.22
CA VAL A 81 7.75 40.23 -13.56
C VAL A 81 6.81 39.12 -14.02
N LEU A 82 5.53 39.48 -14.15
CA LEU A 82 4.51 38.68 -14.82
C LEU A 82 4.93 38.52 -16.28
N THR A 83 5.31 37.32 -16.70
CA THR A 83 5.39 36.97 -18.13
C THR A 83 4.45 35.81 -18.39
N THR A 84 3.32 36.16 -18.99
CA THR A 84 2.39 35.24 -19.67
C THR A 84 3.15 34.42 -20.68
N PHE A 85 3.29 33.12 -20.42
CA PHE A 85 3.62 32.13 -21.45
C PHE A 85 2.32 31.47 -21.89
N ASP A 86 1.89 31.83 -23.10
CA ASP A 86 0.96 31.03 -23.90
C ASP A 86 1.61 29.66 -24.16
N VAL A 87 0.95 28.60 -23.70
CA VAL A 87 1.19 27.25 -24.18
C VAL A 87 -0.13 26.72 -24.71
N ASP A 88 -0.43 27.10 -25.95
CA ASP A 88 -1.37 26.39 -26.80
C ASP A 88 -0.75 25.03 -27.19
N GLN A 89 -1.05 23.99 -26.42
CA GLN A 89 -1.16 22.62 -26.93
C GLN A 89 -2.01 21.78 -25.97
N PRO A 90 -3.08 21.13 -26.44
CA PRO A 90 -4.01 20.43 -25.57
C PRO A 90 -3.35 19.17 -25.01
N PHE A 91 -3.11 19.18 -23.70
CA PHE A 91 -2.89 17.98 -22.91
C PHE A 91 -4.10 17.07 -23.13
N ILE A 92 -3.95 16.01 -23.91
CA ILE A 92 -4.99 14.98 -24.05
C ILE A 92 -4.97 14.17 -22.75
N ALA A 93 -5.57 14.74 -21.71
CA ALA A 93 -6.04 14.03 -20.55
C ALA A 93 -7.03 12.97 -21.05
N GLY A 94 -6.65 11.71 -20.95
CA GLY A 94 -7.58 10.60 -21.12
C GLY A 94 -8.68 10.75 -20.07
N ARG A 95 -9.83 11.28 -20.48
CA ARG A 95 -11.12 11.26 -19.78
C ARG A 95 -11.03 11.58 -18.27
N GLY A 96 -10.85 12.86 -17.96
CA GLY A 96 -10.94 13.38 -16.59
C GLY A 96 -12.30 13.10 -15.96
N VAL A 97 -12.34 12.07 -15.11
CA VAL A 97 -13.26 12.06 -13.98
C VAL A 97 -12.46 12.69 -12.86
N ASP A 98 -12.93 13.84 -12.35
CA ASP A 98 -12.33 14.43 -11.17
C ASP A 98 -12.32 13.36 -10.08
N SER A 99 -11.14 12.86 -9.70
CA SER A 99 -11.02 11.77 -8.74
C SER A 99 -11.38 12.23 -7.32
N VAL A 100 -11.66 13.52 -7.14
CA VAL A 100 -12.15 14.12 -5.91
C VAL A 100 -13.65 13.85 -5.79
N ILE A 101 -14.03 13.13 -4.74
CA ILE A 101 -15.43 12.89 -4.39
C ILE A 101 -15.87 13.93 -3.35
N SER A 102 -17.00 14.59 -3.59
CA SER A 102 -17.56 15.52 -2.62
C SER A 102 -18.10 14.80 -1.39
N ILE A 103 -17.86 15.37 -0.20
CA ILE A 103 -18.44 14.88 1.07
C ILE A 103 -19.98 14.85 0.99
N SER A 104 -20.60 15.80 0.26
CA SER A 104 -22.05 15.86 0.09
C SER A 104 -22.64 14.64 -0.60
N SER A 105 -21.83 13.88 -1.34
CA SER A 105 -22.24 12.63 -1.98
C SER A 105 -22.31 11.45 -0.99
N LEU A 106 -21.83 11.60 0.25
CA LEU A 106 -21.87 10.56 1.29
C LEU A 106 -23.05 10.79 2.25
N ARG A 107 -24.03 9.88 2.22
CA ARG A 107 -25.18 9.95 3.12
C ARG A 107 -24.77 9.68 4.56
N GLY A 108 -25.13 10.60 5.46
CA GLY A 108 -24.86 10.44 6.89
C GLY A 108 -23.38 10.53 7.24
N PHE A 109 -22.62 11.31 6.48
CA PHE A 109 -21.19 11.54 6.73
C PHE A 109 -20.94 11.87 8.20
N LYS A 110 -19.93 11.20 8.77
CA LYS A 110 -19.39 11.45 10.10
C LYS A 110 -17.88 11.65 9.95
N GLU A 111 -17.37 12.66 10.63
CA GLU A 111 -15.94 12.95 10.62
C GLU A 111 -15.14 11.73 11.14
N PRO A 112 -14.06 11.33 10.46
CA PRO A 112 -13.25 10.20 10.90
C PRO A 112 -12.50 10.55 12.18
N VAL A 113 -12.48 9.61 13.14
CA VAL A 113 -11.69 9.72 14.37
C VAL A 113 -10.37 8.98 14.17
N LEU A 114 -9.27 9.71 14.07
CA LEU A 114 -7.93 9.17 13.88
C LEU A 114 -7.35 8.76 15.25
N PRO A 115 -7.01 7.47 15.46
CA PRO A 115 -6.56 6.95 16.76
C PRO A 115 -5.11 7.38 17.09
N TYR A 116 -4.93 8.62 17.51
CA TYR A 116 -3.65 9.15 18.01
C TYR A 116 -3.78 9.59 19.48
N ASN A 117 -2.93 9.02 20.34
CA ASN A 117 -2.93 9.27 21.79
C ASN A 117 -1.74 10.12 22.28
N GLY A 118 -0.82 10.52 21.40
CA GLY A 118 0.35 11.33 21.78
C GLY A 118 0.04 12.83 21.85
N GLU A 119 0.99 13.63 22.34
CA GLU A 119 0.97 15.07 22.10
C GLU A 119 1.13 15.30 20.59
N VAL A 120 0.33 16.20 20.01
CA VAL A 120 0.51 16.61 18.61
C VAL A 120 1.89 17.23 18.53
N PRO A 121 2.82 16.70 17.72
CA PRO A 121 4.17 17.23 17.69
C PRO A 121 4.14 18.71 17.31
N CYS A 122 4.81 19.55 18.10
CA CYS A 122 4.80 21.01 17.94
C CYS A 122 5.43 21.49 16.62
N CYS A 123 6.04 20.60 15.82
CA CYS A 123 6.79 20.95 14.63
C CYS A 123 6.89 19.79 13.64
N GLY A 124 6.13 19.82 12.54
CA GLY A 124 6.44 19.10 11.29
C GLY A 124 6.57 17.56 11.32
N MET A 125 6.49 16.93 12.49
CA MET A 125 6.52 15.48 12.64
C MET A 125 5.11 14.97 12.35
N GLY A 126 4.94 14.34 11.21
CA GLY A 126 3.68 13.75 10.82
C GLY A 126 3.23 12.62 11.74
N LEU A 127 1.90 12.48 11.75
CA LEU A 127 1.18 11.60 12.62
C LEU A 127 1.06 10.24 11.95
N GLU A 128 1.87 9.25 12.33
CA GLU A 128 1.67 7.89 11.81
C GLU A 128 0.55 7.20 12.59
N VAL A 129 -0.68 7.35 12.08
CA VAL A 129 -1.88 6.75 12.67
C VAL A 129 -2.30 5.52 11.85
N PRO A 130 -2.82 4.45 12.49
CA PRO A 130 -3.53 3.39 11.78
C PRO A 130 -4.62 3.95 10.88
N ASP A 131 -4.77 3.38 9.69
CA ASP A 131 -5.79 3.83 8.75
C ASP A 131 -7.17 3.42 9.29
N VAL A 132 -8.15 4.32 9.21
CA VAL A 132 -9.48 4.13 9.79
C VAL A 132 -10.48 3.83 8.69
N ARG A 133 -11.29 2.78 8.87
CA ARG A 133 -12.29 2.37 7.88
C ARG A 133 -13.67 2.85 8.26
N SER A 134 -14.41 3.37 7.29
CA SER A 134 -15.81 3.74 7.45
C SER A 134 -16.60 3.31 6.23
N VAL A 135 -17.87 2.97 6.42
CA VAL A 135 -18.78 2.60 5.32
C VAL A 135 -19.84 3.68 5.19
N PHE A 136 -20.04 4.16 3.96
CA PHE A 136 -21.03 5.17 3.64
C PHE A 136 -21.89 4.73 2.47
N TYR A 137 -23.12 5.26 2.39
CA TYR A 137 -23.92 5.14 1.17
C TYR A 137 -23.61 6.33 0.27
N TYR A 138 -22.96 6.07 -0.86
CA TYR A 138 -22.54 7.04 -1.86
C TYR A 138 -23.66 7.26 -2.88
N THR A 139 -23.97 8.53 -3.15
CA THR A 139 -24.95 8.93 -4.17
C THR A 139 -24.24 9.75 -5.25
N PRO A 140 -24.07 9.20 -6.46
CA PRO A 140 -23.43 9.92 -7.56
C PRO A 140 -24.24 11.14 -7.98
N GLU A 141 -23.58 12.21 -8.43
CA GLU A 141 -24.26 13.43 -8.92
C GLU A 141 -25.06 13.19 -10.21
N ALA A 142 -24.72 12.17 -10.99
CA ALA A 142 -25.25 11.91 -12.34
C ALA A 142 -26.56 11.09 -12.41
N GLY A 143 -27.34 11.01 -11.33
CA GLY A 143 -28.61 10.24 -11.32
C GLY A 143 -28.44 8.72 -11.44
N LEU A 144 -27.20 8.22 -11.27
CA LEU A 144 -26.89 6.81 -11.17
C LEU A 144 -27.38 6.25 -9.83
N PRO A 145 -27.68 4.93 -9.74
CA PRO A 145 -28.03 4.32 -8.46
C PRO A 145 -26.88 4.49 -7.47
N GLY A 146 -27.23 4.85 -6.23
CA GLY A 146 -26.27 4.89 -5.14
C GLY A 146 -25.78 3.49 -4.74
N GLU A 147 -24.61 3.43 -4.12
CA GLU A 147 -24.01 2.18 -3.65
C GLU A 147 -23.30 2.38 -2.31
N TYR A 148 -23.10 1.30 -1.56
CA TYR A 148 -22.24 1.33 -0.39
C TYR A 148 -20.77 1.39 -0.82
N VAL A 149 -20.00 2.25 -0.16
CA VAL A 149 -18.56 2.42 -0.40
C VAL A 149 -17.81 2.29 0.90
N LEU A 150 -16.61 1.71 0.82
CA LEU A 150 -15.63 1.69 1.90
C LEU A 150 -14.73 2.91 1.75
N VAL A 151 -14.53 3.66 2.83
CA VAL A 151 -13.59 4.78 2.87
C VAL A 151 -12.48 4.45 3.86
N GLU A 152 -11.24 4.42 3.37
CA GLU A 152 -10.04 4.31 4.20
C GLU A 152 -9.46 5.70 4.46
N TRP A 153 -9.59 6.18 5.70
CA TRP A 153 -9.14 7.47 6.16
C TRP A 153 -7.72 7.41 6.71
N ARG A 154 -6.94 8.43 6.38
CA ARG A 154 -5.62 8.68 6.93
C ARG A 154 -5.41 10.16 7.17
N SER A 155 -4.43 10.46 8.01
CA SER A 155 -3.95 11.82 8.21
C SER A 155 -3.29 12.35 6.92
N GLN A 156 -3.63 13.58 6.53
CA GLN A 156 -2.93 14.26 5.43
C GLN A 156 -1.49 14.63 5.83
N THR A 157 -1.21 14.84 7.12
CA THR A 157 0.15 15.19 7.58
C THR A 157 1.13 14.03 7.39
N THR A 158 0.64 12.78 7.35
CA THR A 158 1.46 11.61 6.99
C THR A 158 1.94 11.65 5.54
N GLU A 159 1.16 12.25 4.62
CA GLU A 159 1.56 12.42 3.22
C GLU A 159 2.61 13.54 3.05
N CYS A 160 2.65 14.49 4.00
CA CYS A 160 3.53 15.66 3.97
C CYS A 160 4.81 15.51 4.81
N GLN A 161 4.90 14.45 5.63
CA GLN A 161 5.77 14.38 6.81
C GLN A 161 7.26 14.63 6.55
N HIS A 162 7.78 14.36 5.35
CA HIS A 162 9.12 14.76 4.93
C HIS A 162 9.14 15.22 3.48
N SER A 163 7.98 15.63 2.97
CA SER A 163 7.78 15.94 1.56
C SER A 163 7.80 17.46 1.33
N ARG A 164 8.78 17.92 0.54
CA ARG A 164 8.87 19.24 -0.09
C ARG A 164 7.88 19.44 -1.25
N ILE A 165 7.16 18.39 -1.66
CA ILE A 165 6.17 18.50 -2.74
C ILE A 165 5.05 19.49 -2.34
N PRO A 166 4.71 20.46 -3.23
CA PRO A 166 3.60 21.38 -3.05
C PRO A 166 2.24 20.68 -3.13
N ASP A 167 1.17 21.39 -2.76
CA ASP A 167 -0.19 20.82 -2.72
C ASP A 167 -0.70 20.32 -4.07
N GLU A 168 -0.30 20.97 -5.17
CA GLU A 168 -0.61 20.51 -6.53
C GLU A 168 0.01 19.14 -6.81
N GLY A 169 1.28 18.94 -6.45
CA GLY A 169 1.95 17.65 -6.63
C GLY A 169 1.36 16.55 -5.76
N ARG A 170 0.87 16.88 -4.55
CA ARG A 170 0.14 15.91 -3.69
C ARG A 170 -1.19 15.49 -4.32
N THR A 171 -1.87 16.43 -4.96
CA THR A 171 -3.13 16.17 -5.68
C THR A 171 -2.87 15.22 -6.85
N GLU A 172 -1.83 15.47 -7.64
CA GLU A 172 -1.42 14.58 -8.73
C GLU A 172 -1.05 13.17 -8.22
N CYS A 173 -0.30 13.08 -7.13
CA CYS A 173 0.05 11.79 -6.50
C CYS A 173 -1.20 10.99 -6.10
N ARG A 174 -2.22 11.65 -5.53
CA ARG A 174 -3.48 11.00 -5.15
C ARG A 174 -4.26 10.54 -6.38
N GLN A 175 -4.41 11.39 -7.39
CA GLN A 175 -5.09 11.04 -8.65
C GLN A 175 -4.42 9.87 -9.35
N ARG A 176 -3.08 9.87 -9.38
CA ARG A 176 -2.27 8.76 -9.89
C ARG A 176 -2.54 7.47 -9.13
N LEU A 177 -2.51 7.51 -7.79
CA LEU A 177 -2.79 6.34 -6.96
C LEU A 177 -4.20 5.80 -7.24
N VAL A 178 -5.22 6.67 -7.32
CA VAL A 178 -6.58 6.26 -7.70
C VAL A 178 -6.59 5.56 -9.07
N SER A 179 -5.98 6.15 -10.09
CA SER A 179 -5.92 5.55 -11.44
C SER A 179 -5.27 4.16 -11.42
N LEU A 180 -4.13 4.03 -10.74
CA LEU A 180 -3.41 2.76 -10.66
C LEU A 180 -4.21 1.69 -9.91
N LEU A 181 -4.84 2.03 -8.79
CA LEU A 181 -5.65 1.09 -8.02
C LEU A 181 -6.91 0.68 -8.79
N HIS A 182 -7.56 1.62 -9.48
CA HIS A 182 -8.68 1.34 -10.37
C HIS A 182 -8.27 0.36 -11.47
N GLU A 183 -7.26 0.71 -12.27
CA GLU A 183 -6.78 -0.11 -13.39
C GLU A 183 -6.33 -1.50 -12.92
N THR A 184 -5.63 -1.59 -11.78
CA THR A 184 -5.17 -2.87 -11.21
C THR A 184 -6.35 -3.74 -10.78
N SER A 185 -7.36 -3.15 -10.13
CA SER A 185 -8.56 -3.89 -9.69
C SER A 185 -9.39 -4.45 -10.86
N VAL A 186 -9.42 -3.74 -11.98
CA VAL A 186 -10.15 -4.14 -13.19
C VAL A 186 -9.33 -5.13 -14.02
N ALA A 187 -8.00 -5.11 -13.90
CA ALA A 187 -7.13 -6.01 -14.63
C ALA A 187 -7.39 -7.48 -14.27
N ASP A 188 -7.38 -7.81 -12.99
CA ASP A 188 -7.57 -9.18 -12.50
C ASP A 188 -7.97 -9.22 -11.01
N ALA A 189 -8.85 -10.15 -10.61
CA ALA A 189 -9.27 -10.29 -9.22
C ALA A 189 -8.18 -10.88 -8.30
N ASP A 190 -7.17 -11.55 -8.87
CA ASP A 190 -6.07 -12.14 -8.11
C ASP A 190 -5.11 -11.10 -7.52
N PHE A 191 -5.16 -9.85 -7.97
CA PHE A 191 -4.47 -8.75 -7.30
C PHE A 191 -5.01 -8.48 -5.88
N ARG A 192 -6.23 -8.95 -5.58
CA ARG A 192 -6.90 -8.77 -4.28
C ARG A 192 -7.01 -7.31 -3.84
N ILE A 193 -7.14 -6.38 -4.79
CA ILE A 193 -7.33 -4.95 -4.52
C ILE A 193 -8.80 -4.59 -4.76
N LEU A 194 -9.34 -3.66 -3.95
CA LEU A 194 -10.64 -3.07 -4.21
C LEU A 194 -10.58 -1.99 -5.29
N ASN A 195 -11.63 -1.91 -6.10
CA ASN A 195 -11.77 -0.84 -7.08
C ASN A 195 -11.83 0.54 -6.38
N CYS A 196 -10.78 1.35 -6.58
CA CYS A 196 -10.69 2.71 -6.04
C CYS A 196 -11.44 3.68 -6.98
N MET A 197 -12.47 4.33 -6.45
CA MET A 197 -13.34 5.24 -7.20
C MET A 197 -12.84 6.69 -7.16
N GLY A 198 -12.04 7.04 -6.14
CA GLY A 198 -11.63 8.41 -5.89
C GLY A 198 -11.10 8.61 -4.47
N TYR A 199 -10.92 9.86 -4.09
CA TYR A 199 -10.56 10.28 -2.74
C TYR A 199 -11.36 11.49 -2.29
N ILE A 200 -11.42 11.68 -0.98
CA ILE A 200 -12.15 12.76 -0.30
C ILE A 200 -11.14 13.53 0.55
N LEU A 201 -11.18 14.86 0.49
CA LEU A 201 -10.50 15.73 1.44
C LEU A 201 -11.50 16.17 2.49
N ALA A 202 -11.22 15.90 3.77
CA ALA A 202 -12.10 16.23 4.88
C ALA A 202 -11.29 16.65 6.11
N ASN A 203 -11.99 17.24 7.09
CA ASN A 203 -11.46 17.35 8.45
C ASN A 203 -11.92 16.13 9.26
N GLY A 204 -10.96 15.46 9.89
CA GLY A 204 -11.20 14.46 10.91
C GLY A 204 -10.98 15.02 12.31
N ARG A 205 -11.08 14.16 13.31
CA ARG A 205 -10.74 14.47 14.71
C ARG A 205 -9.69 13.52 15.23
N LEU A 206 -8.76 14.02 16.03
CA LEU A 206 -7.93 13.18 16.89
C LEU A 206 -8.73 12.72 18.13
N LEU A 207 -8.21 11.77 18.90
CA LEU A 207 -8.88 11.27 20.11
C LEU A 207 -9.10 12.35 21.18
N ASN A 208 -8.26 13.38 21.20
CA ASN A 208 -8.41 14.57 22.04
C ASN A 208 -9.37 15.63 21.44
N SER A 209 -10.16 15.28 20.43
CA SER A 209 -11.13 16.13 19.73
C SER A 209 -10.54 17.32 18.96
N ILE A 210 -9.23 17.35 18.73
CA ILE A 210 -8.57 18.36 17.88
C ILE A 210 -8.88 18.05 16.40
N GLU A 211 -9.32 19.07 15.66
CA GLU A 211 -9.51 18.96 14.21
C GLU A 211 -8.18 18.66 13.51
N HIS A 212 -8.21 17.73 12.57
CA HIS A 212 -7.02 17.30 11.85
C HIS A 212 -7.35 17.02 10.39
N PRO A 213 -6.58 17.55 9.42
CA PRO A 213 -6.83 17.29 8.00
C PRO A 213 -6.67 15.79 7.69
N ALA A 214 -7.69 15.23 7.04
CA ALA A 214 -7.78 13.82 6.70
C ALA A 214 -8.06 13.63 5.20
N VAL A 215 -7.56 12.53 4.66
CA VAL A 215 -7.86 12.11 3.28
C VAL A 215 -8.43 10.70 3.32
N GLY A 216 -9.55 10.51 2.65
CA GLY A 216 -10.28 9.24 2.59
C GLY A 216 -10.25 8.67 1.18
N PHE A 217 -9.66 7.51 0.97
CA PHE A 217 -9.71 6.83 -0.33
C PHE A 217 -10.98 5.99 -0.40
N VAL A 218 -11.75 6.18 -1.46
CA VAL A 218 -13.09 5.60 -1.62
C VAL A 218 -13.00 4.37 -2.51
N TYR A 219 -13.48 3.24 -2.00
CA TYR A 219 -13.46 1.96 -2.66
C TYR A 219 -14.86 1.42 -2.85
N GLN A 220 -15.11 0.85 -4.02
CA GLN A 220 -16.33 0.11 -4.30
C GLN A 220 -16.39 -1.14 -3.42
N PHE A 221 -17.56 -1.42 -2.85
CA PHE A 221 -17.79 -2.68 -2.16
C PHE A 221 -17.81 -3.86 -3.14
N PRO A 222 -17.18 -5.00 -2.82
CA PRO A 222 -17.07 -6.11 -3.75
C PRO A 222 -18.41 -6.79 -4.06
N THR A 223 -19.40 -6.67 -3.18
CA THR A 223 -20.74 -7.23 -3.37
C THR A 223 -21.74 -6.11 -3.62
N LYS A 224 -22.38 -6.08 -4.81
CA LYS A 224 -23.39 -5.04 -5.14
C LYS A 224 -24.65 -5.10 -4.25
N THR A 225 -24.84 -6.20 -3.52
CA THR A 225 -25.90 -6.40 -2.51
C THR A 225 -25.45 -6.07 -1.10
N ALA A 226 -24.28 -5.44 -0.92
CA ALA A 226 -23.62 -5.31 0.39
C ALA A 226 -24.47 -4.61 1.46
N GLY A 227 -24.48 -5.23 2.63
CA GLY A 227 -24.90 -4.58 3.88
C GLY A 227 -23.89 -3.52 4.33
N SER A 228 -24.30 -2.68 5.27
CA SER A 228 -23.51 -1.57 5.82
C SER A 228 -22.41 -2.00 6.81
N ALA A 229 -22.02 -3.27 6.82
CA ALA A 229 -21.07 -3.82 7.78
C ALA A 229 -19.65 -3.39 7.45
N ILE A 230 -18.91 -2.90 8.45
CA ILE A 230 -17.50 -2.54 8.29
C ILE A 230 -16.70 -3.85 8.09
N PRO A 231 -15.77 -3.91 7.12
CA PRO A 231 -14.93 -5.08 6.91
C PRO A 231 -14.09 -5.41 8.15
N ILE A 232 -13.90 -6.71 8.41
CA ILE A 232 -13.07 -7.18 9.51
C ILE A 232 -11.64 -7.47 9.02
N THR A 233 -10.64 -7.02 9.76
CA THR A 233 -9.22 -7.22 9.42
C THR A 233 -8.70 -8.58 9.91
N LEU A 234 -7.65 -9.09 9.26
CA LEU A 234 -6.91 -10.24 9.76
C LEU A 234 -6.40 -10.00 11.18
N ARG A 235 -6.03 -8.75 11.49
CA ARG A 235 -5.63 -8.35 12.83
C ARG A 235 -6.75 -8.61 13.85
N GLU A 236 -7.93 -8.05 13.61
CA GLU A 236 -9.09 -8.20 14.50
C GLU A 236 -9.48 -9.68 14.67
N ILE A 237 -9.51 -10.45 13.57
CA ILE A 237 -9.78 -11.90 13.61
C ILE A 237 -8.79 -12.61 14.54
N SER A 238 -7.49 -12.37 14.33
CA SER A 238 -6.44 -13.01 15.13
C SER A 238 -6.44 -12.55 16.60
N ASP A 239 -6.83 -11.31 16.87
CA ASP A 239 -6.96 -10.76 18.22
C ASP A 239 -8.16 -11.38 18.97
N THR A 240 -9.30 -11.52 18.29
CA THR A 240 -10.48 -12.21 18.83
C THR A 240 -10.16 -13.68 19.13
N ALA A 241 -9.47 -14.38 18.22
CA ALA A 241 -9.04 -15.75 18.46
C ALA A 241 -8.09 -15.85 19.66
N LEU A 242 -7.10 -14.95 19.79
CA LEU A 242 -6.16 -14.96 20.91
C LEU A 242 -6.84 -14.77 22.28
N GLN A 243 -7.91 -13.99 22.34
CA GLN A 243 -8.65 -13.69 23.57
C GLN A 243 -9.72 -14.74 23.91
N SER A 244 -10.10 -15.58 22.95
CA SER A 244 -11.11 -16.62 23.15
C SER A 244 -10.54 -17.85 23.86
N PRO A 245 -11.23 -18.42 24.87
CA PRO A 245 -10.86 -19.72 25.43
C PRO A 245 -11.05 -20.86 24.43
N GLU A 246 -11.94 -20.68 23.46
CA GLU A 246 -12.22 -21.59 22.35
C GLU A 246 -11.98 -20.81 21.04
N PRO A 247 -10.72 -20.71 20.59
CA PRO A 247 -10.39 -19.92 19.42
C PRO A 247 -10.96 -20.55 18.15
N ASP A 248 -11.69 -19.76 17.38
CA ASP A 248 -12.12 -20.12 16.02
C ASP A 248 -10.92 -19.99 15.07
N VAL A 249 -10.18 -21.10 14.93
CA VAL A 249 -8.98 -21.19 14.09
C VAL A 249 -9.37 -21.90 12.79
N PRO A 250 -9.18 -21.26 11.62
CA PRO A 250 -9.43 -21.91 10.35
C PRO A 250 -8.52 -23.11 10.11
N ASP A 251 -9.03 -24.04 9.30
CA ASP A 251 -8.31 -25.23 8.90
C ASP A 251 -6.98 -24.90 8.21
N LEU A 252 -6.04 -25.84 8.27
CA LEU A 252 -4.71 -25.65 7.69
C LEU A 252 -4.77 -25.37 6.18
N ASP A 253 -5.72 -25.99 5.48
CA ASP A 253 -5.93 -25.80 4.05
C ASP A 253 -6.35 -24.36 3.72
N ASP A 254 -7.30 -23.80 4.49
CA ASP A 254 -7.74 -22.40 4.32
C ASP A 254 -6.63 -21.41 4.64
N ARG A 255 -5.83 -21.67 5.68
CA ARG A 255 -4.68 -20.83 6.03
C ARG A 255 -3.59 -20.90 4.96
N SER A 256 -3.35 -22.08 4.41
CA SER A 256 -2.40 -22.29 3.31
C SER A 256 -2.87 -21.59 2.03
N LEU A 257 -4.17 -21.64 1.74
CA LEU A 257 -4.77 -20.97 0.59
C LEU A 257 -4.72 -19.45 0.74
N LEU A 258 -4.98 -18.91 1.94
CA LEU A 258 -4.81 -17.50 2.26
C LEU A 258 -3.36 -17.04 2.03
N ALA A 259 -2.39 -17.78 2.59
CA ALA A 259 -0.96 -17.49 2.42
C ALA A 259 -0.54 -17.48 0.94
N GLN A 260 -1.00 -18.47 0.16
CA GLN A 260 -0.76 -18.55 -1.27
C GLN A 260 -1.36 -17.33 -2.01
N ARG A 261 -2.63 -16.99 -1.73
CA ARG A 261 -3.31 -15.86 -2.39
C ARG A 261 -2.63 -14.53 -2.11
N LEU A 262 -2.22 -14.27 -0.87
CA LEU A 262 -1.49 -13.04 -0.54
C LEU A 262 -0.11 -12.98 -1.20
N SER A 263 0.60 -14.11 -1.26
CA SER A 263 1.92 -14.20 -1.90
C SER A 263 1.83 -13.96 -3.40
N LEU A 264 0.84 -14.57 -4.06
CA LEU A 264 0.59 -14.39 -5.49
C LEU A 264 0.16 -12.95 -5.82
N ALA A 265 -0.74 -12.38 -5.00
CA ALA A 265 -1.16 -11.00 -5.16
C ALA A 265 0.04 -10.04 -5.06
N LEU A 266 0.88 -10.18 -4.03
CA LEU A 266 2.06 -9.32 -3.88
C LEU A 266 3.06 -9.49 -5.04
N TYR A 267 3.29 -10.72 -5.48
CA TYR A 267 4.14 -11.00 -6.64
C TYR A 267 3.63 -10.28 -7.90
N GLN A 268 2.33 -10.39 -8.20
CA GLN A 268 1.71 -9.75 -9.35
C GLN A 268 1.77 -8.22 -9.26
N LEU A 269 1.56 -7.66 -8.06
CA LEU A 269 1.71 -6.22 -7.82
C LEU A 269 3.14 -5.74 -8.10
N HIS A 270 4.14 -6.48 -7.61
CA HIS A 270 5.54 -6.19 -7.87
C HIS A 270 5.91 -6.32 -9.35
N CYS A 271 5.29 -7.24 -10.08
CA CYS A 271 5.42 -7.33 -11.54
C CYS A 271 4.81 -6.09 -12.22
N ALA A 272 3.62 -5.67 -11.80
CA ALA A 272 2.99 -4.42 -12.25
C ALA A 272 3.76 -3.15 -11.81
N GLY A 273 4.87 -3.28 -11.09
CA GLY A 273 5.67 -2.16 -10.58
C GLY A 273 5.05 -1.46 -9.37
N LEU A 274 3.93 -1.95 -8.84
CA LEU A 274 3.27 -1.38 -7.67
C LEU A 274 3.93 -1.90 -6.39
N LEU A 275 4.27 -0.96 -5.50
CA LEU A 275 4.75 -1.21 -4.15
C LEU A 275 3.65 -0.85 -3.17
N HIS A 276 3.47 -1.61 -2.10
CA HIS A 276 2.41 -1.36 -1.12
C HIS A 276 2.85 -0.44 0.02
N HIS A 277 4.11 -0.55 0.45
CA HIS A 277 4.75 0.25 1.50
C HIS A 277 4.34 -0.03 2.96
N LYS A 278 3.22 -0.73 3.19
CA LYS A 278 2.60 -0.89 4.51
C LYS A 278 1.80 -2.19 4.67
N ILE A 279 2.30 -3.29 4.10
CA ILE A 279 1.67 -4.61 4.30
C ILE A 279 1.66 -4.95 5.80
N SER A 280 0.51 -5.33 6.34
CA SER A 280 0.35 -5.80 7.72
C SER A 280 -0.98 -6.54 7.89
N SER A 281 -1.22 -7.18 9.04
CA SER A 281 -2.55 -7.77 9.30
C SER A 281 -3.69 -6.74 9.40
N HIS A 282 -3.38 -5.45 9.58
CA HIS A 282 -4.36 -4.36 9.51
C HIS A 282 -4.73 -3.97 8.07
N SER A 283 -3.85 -4.25 7.10
CA SER A 283 -4.08 -3.94 5.68
C SER A 283 -4.79 -5.07 4.93
N ILE A 284 -4.99 -6.21 5.58
CA ILE A 284 -5.70 -7.38 5.04
C ILE A 284 -7.06 -7.46 5.70
N PHE A 285 -8.13 -7.45 4.93
CA PHE A 285 -9.49 -7.50 5.46
C PHE A 285 -10.45 -8.31 4.59
N TYR A 286 -11.58 -8.64 5.20
CA TYR A 286 -12.60 -9.53 4.68
C TYR A 286 -13.97 -8.87 4.80
N PHE A 287 -14.83 -9.18 3.85
CA PHE A 287 -16.21 -8.72 3.85
C PHE A 287 -17.13 -9.82 4.36
N HIS A 288 -18.12 -9.40 5.13
CA HIS A 288 -19.18 -10.28 5.58
C HIS A 288 -20.13 -10.57 4.42
N ASP A 289 -20.46 -11.84 4.26
CA ASP A 289 -21.55 -12.29 3.42
C ASP A 289 -22.88 -11.72 3.95
N PRO A 290 -23.69 -11.03 3.13
CA PRO A 290 -24.91 -10.38 3.60
C PRO A 290 -25.97 -11.33 4.17
N GLU A 291 -25.99 -12.59 3.74
CA GLU A 291 -27.02 -13.56 4.12
C GLU A 291 -26.63 -14.31 5.40
N SER A 292 -25.39 -14.81 5.48
CA SER A 292 -24.90 -15.61 6.59
C SER A 292 -24.20 -14.78 7.68
N GLY A 293 -23.75 -13.56 7.37
CA GLY A 293 -22.90 -12.75 8.25
C GLY A 293 -21.47 -13.29 8.42
N ALA A 294 -21.14 -14.44 7.81
CA ALA A 294 -19.82 -15.05 7.84
C ALA A 294 -18.87 -14.37 6.85
N TYR A 295 -17.56 -14.48 7.07
CA TYR A 295 -16.56 -14.07 6.10
C TYR A 295 -15.76 -15.28 5.62
N ASP A 296 -15.33 -15.27 4.36
CA ASP A 296 -14.50 -16.33 3.79
C ASP A 296 -13.02 -15.96 3.95
N ILE A 297 -12.33 -16.63 4.86
CA ILE A 297 -10.92 -16.35 5.16
C ILE A 297 -10.01 -16.59 3.96
N SER A 298 -10.44 -17.41 3.00
CA SER A 298 -9.66 -17.62 1.79
C SER A 298 -9.70 -16.40 0.88
N LYS A 299 -10.69 -15.50 0.98
CA LYS A 299 -10.91 -14.36 0.05
C LYS A 299 -10.51 -13.01 0.67
N PRO A 300 -9.21 -12.74 0.90
CA PRO A 300 -8.77 -11.47 1.44
C PRO A 300 -8.84 -10.35 0.41
N TYR A 301 -8.92 -9.13 0.92
CA TYR A 301 -8.58 -7.90 0.19
C TYR A 301 -7.40 -7.20 0.86
N ILE A 302 -6.57 -6.57 0.04
CA ILE A 302 -5.41 -5.77 0.43
C ILE A 302 -5.79 -4.30 0.24
N GLY A 303 -5.81 -3.53 1.33
CA GLY A 303 -5.98 -2.06 1.33
C GLY A 303 -4.90 -1.36 2.13
N GLY A 304 -5.14 -0.13 2.60
CA GLY A 304 -4.11 0.68 3.24
C GLY A 304 -3.05 1.20 2.26
N TRP A 305 -3.42 1.33 0.98
CA TRP A 305 -2.53 1.76 -0.11
C TRP A 305 -2.00 3.17 0.09
N ARG A 306 -0.68 3.34 0.08
CA ARG A 306 -0.02 4.65 0.14
C ARG A 306 0.85 4.85 -1.11
N TYR A 307 0.98 6.10 -1.54
CA TYR A 307 2.07 6.46 -2.43
C TYR A 307 3.27 6.90 -1.58
N THR A 308 4.48 6.68 -2.08
CA THR A 308 5.67 7.32 -1.52
C THR A 308 5.92 8.60 -2.30
N PRO A 309 5.95 9.77 -1.64
CA PRO A 309 6.29 11.00 -2.33
C PRO A 309 7.66 10.91 -3.04
N PRO A 310 7.81 11.38 -4.28
CA PRO A 310 9.02 11.28 -5.09
C PRO A 310 10.27 11.86 -4.42
N ASP A 311 10.13 12.88 -3.59
CA ASP A 311 11.23 13.51 -2.83
C ASP A 311 11.81 12.66 -1.70
N HIS A 312 11.09 11.67 -1.19
CA HIS A 312 11.67 10.63 -0.34
C HIS A 312 12.76 9.84 -1.08
N HIS A 313 12.64 9.69 -2.41
CA HIS A 313 13.69 9.07 -3.22
C HIS A 313 14.92 9.99 -3.40
N PHE A 314 14.74 11.31 -3.36
CA PHE A 314 15.82 12.30 -3.48
C PHE A 314 16.58 12.50 -2.16
N GLN A 315 15.89 12.54 -1.02
CA GLN A 315 16.53 12.61 0.31
C GLN A 315 17.40 11.40 0.58
N ALA A 316 16.95 10.19 0.22
CA ALA A 316 17.78 8.98 0.33
C ALA A 316 19.09 9.10 -0.46
N ARG A 317 19.06 9.67 -1.68
CA ARG A 317 20.27 9.86 -2.51
C ARG A 317 21.23 10.92 -1.97
N GLN A 318 20.70 11.99 -1.37
CA GLN A 318 21.54 13.04 -0.75
C GLN A 318 22.19 12.54 0.55
N LEU A 319 21.46 11.77 1.36
CA LEU A 319 21.96 11.19 2.60
C LEU A 319 23.02 10.11 2.38
N GLU A 320 22.96 9.37 1.27
CA GLU A 320 24.04 8.46 0.84
C GLU A 320 25.38 9.17 0.57
N HIS A 321 25.37 10.50 0.34
CA HIS A 321 26.57 11.30 0.04
C HIS A 321 27.06 12.16 1.22
N SER A 322 26.28 12.30 2.30
CA SER A 322 26.66 13.06 3.49
C SER A 322 27.06 12.11 4.62
N GLN A 323 28.37 12.02 4.91
CA GLN A 323 28.95 11.20 5.98
C GLN A 323 28.78 11.81 7.39
N ASP A 324 27.71 12.55 7.66
CA ASP A 324 27.50 13.16 8.97
C ASP A 324 26.63 12.25 9.86
N ASN A 325 27.31 11.61 10.81
CA ASN A 325 26.72 10.81 11.88
C ASN A 325 25.88 11.68 12.83
N HIS A 326 24.60 11.88 12.54
CA HIS A 326 23.65 12.36 13.54
C HIS A 326 22.95 11.18 14.21
N GLU A 327 23.40 10.86 15.43
CA GLU A 327 22.93 9.79 16.32
C GLU A 327 21.58 10.11 16.98
N VAL A 328 20.63 10.68 16.24
CA VAL A 328 19.31 11.08 16.76
C VAL A 328 18.23 10.71 15.75
N THR A 329 17.78 9.46 15.72
CA THR A 329 16.49 9.09 15.05
C THR A 329 16.01 7.67 15.31
N GLU A 330 16.86 6.75 15.78
CA GLU A 330 16.48 5.34 16.02
C GLU A 330 15.33 5.20 17.04
N THR A 331 15.30 6.07 18.06
CA THR A 331 14.27 6.10 19.12
C THR A 331 12.96 6.76 18.73
N VAL A 332 12.94 7.58 17.66
CA VAL A 332 11.75 8.36 17.26
C VAL A 332 10.88 7.56 16.29
N TYR A 333 11.49 6.86 15.32
CA TYR A 333 10.76 5.97 14.42
C TYR A 333 10.10 4.80 15.19
N SER A 334 10.80 4.20 16.16
CA SER A 334 10.27 3.06 16.93
C SER A 334 9.06 3.42 17.80
N ASN A 335 8.98 4.65 18.30
CA ASN A 335 7.91 5.08 19.21
C ASN A 335 6.63 5.52 18.47
N SER A 336 6.75 6.02 17.23
CA SER A 336 5.60 6.43 16.40
C SER A 336 4.92 5.27 15.67
N LEU A 337 5.66 4.20 15.35
CA LEU A 337 5.13 3.03 14.63
C LEU A 337 4.28 2.07 15.49
N GLY A 338 4.41 2.12 16.83
CA GLY A 338 3.61 1.29 17.73
C GLY A 338 3.56 -0.20 17.34
N ASP A 339 2.33 -0.73 17.21
CA ASP A 339 2.07 -2.13 16.85
C ASP A 339 2.41 -2.49 15.39
N THR A 340 2.69 -1.51 14.51
CA THR A 340 3.05 -1.76 13.10
C THR A 340 4.56 -1.84 12.88
N ALA A 341 5.38 -1.46 13.86
CA ALA A 341 6.85 -1.49 13.77
C ALA A 341 7.40 -2.88 13.40
N ILE A 342 6.72 -3.95 13.81
CA ILE A 342 7.14 -5.33 13.55
C ILE A 342 7.12 -5.70 12.06
N TYR A 343 6.28 -5.05 11.26
CA TYR A 343 6.19 -5.26 9.81
C TYR A 343 7.23 -4.46 9.03
N VAL A 344 7.97 -3.54 9.68
CA VAL A 344 8.96 -2.69 9.00
C VAL A 344 10.30 -3.41 8.92
N HIS A 345 10.87 -3.47 7.72
CA HIS A 345 12.18 -4.06 7.49
C HIS A 345 13.27 -3.34 8.32
N PRO A 346 14.23 -4.05 8.95
CA PRO A 346 15.28 -3.45 9.77
C PRO A 346 16.06 -2.32 9.10
N ASP A 347 16.44 -2.47 7.83
CA ASP A 347 17.14 -1.41 7.07
C ASP A 347 16.36 -0.08 6.99
N ARG A 348 15.02 -0.14 7.07
CA ARG A 348 14.17 1.07 7.08
C ARG A 348 14.09 1.74 8.44
N LEU A 349 14.54 1.08 9.49
CA LEU A 349 14.64 1.65 10.84
C LEU A 349 15.96 2.40 11.05
N THR A 350 16.83 2.42 10.03
CA THR A 350 18.12 3.11 10.08
C THR A 350 18.00 4.59 9.67
N THR A 351 18.98 5.39 10.09
CA THR A 351 19.03 6.86 9.95
C THR A 351 18.94 7.36 8.51
N THR A 352 19.28 6.52 7.52
CA THR A 352 19.44 6.93 6.12
C THR A 352 18.17 6.79 5.27
N ALA A 353 17.05 6.35 5.86
CA ALA A 353 15.73 6.20 5.20
C ALA A 353 15.85 5.79 3.71
N PRO A 354 16.41 4.60 3.41
CA PRO A 354 16.76 4.21 2.05
C PRO A 354 15.54 4.15 1.13
N ARG A 355 15.76 4.38 -0.18
CA ARG A 355 14.71 4.20 -1.22
C ARG A 355 13.97 2.89 -0.99
N PHE A 356 12.64 2.95 -1.05
CA PHE A 356 11.81 1.75 -0.86
C PHE A 356 12.12 0.68 -1.92
N ARG A 357 12.25 -0.57 -1.47
CA ARG A 357 12.56 -1.74 -2.30
C ARG A 357 11.46 -2.78 -2.17
N LYS A 358 11.26 -3.58 -3.23
CA LYS A 358 10.35 -4.74 -3.23
C LYS A 358 10.60 -5.67 -2.04
N SER A 359 11.87 -5.86 -1.65
CA SER A 359 12.26 -6.69 -0.49
C SER A 359 11.63 -6.24 0.83
N TYR A 360 11.28 -4.96 0.98
CA TYR A 360 10.65 -4.46 2.20
C TYR A 360 9.19 -4.92 2.30
N ASP A 361 8.42 -4.88 1.20
CA ASP A 361 7.08 -5.47 1.17
C ASP A 361 7.14 -7.00 1.40
N VAL A 362 8.15 -7.68 0.84
CA VAL A 362 8.35 -9.13 1.05
C VAL A 362 8.60 -9.45 2.52
N TYR A 363 9.40 -8.65 3.22
CA TYR A 363 9.60 -8.80 4.67
C TYR A 363 8.30 -8.63 5.44
N SER A 364 7.54 -7.56 5.15
CA SER A 364 6.25 -7.31 5.79
C SER A 364 5.26 -8.46 5.56
N LEU A 365 5.21 -9.00 4.34
CA LEU A 365 4.42 -10.19 4.03
C LEU A 365 4.92 -11.41 4.82
N GLY A 366 6.23 -11.60 4.96
CA GLY A 366 6.80 -12.68 5.76
C GLY A 366 6.28 -12.67 7.20
N VAL A 367 6.18 -11.50 7.82
CA VAL A 367 5.58 -11.35 9.17
C VAL A 367 4.11 -11.78 9.16
N VAL A 368 3.32 -11.33 8.19
CA VAL A 368 1.91 -11.73 8.02
C VAL A 368 1.77 -13.25 7.82
N LEU A 369 2.65 -13.87 7.03
CA LEU A 369 2.62 -15.32 6.80
C LEU A 369 2.86 -16.10 8.10
N ILE A 370 3.73 -15.62 8.98
CA ILE A 370 3.90 -16.21 10.31
C ILE A 370 2.62 -16.02 11.14
N GLU A 371 1.93 -14.88 11.02
CA GLU A 371 0.67 -14.63 11.75
C GLU A 371 -0.40 -15.62 11.32
N ILE A 372 -0.48 -15.91 10.03
CA ILE A 372 -1.39 -16.92 9.45
C ILE A 372 -0.99 -18.33 9.91
N ALA A 373 0.29 -18.69 9.86
CA ALA A 373 0.76 -20.01 10.27
C ALA A 373 0.49 -20.31 11.75
N MET A 374 0.68 -19.31 12.62
CA MET A 374 0.48 -19.43 14.06
C MET A 374 -0.93 -19.08 14.52
N TRP A 375 -1.74 -18.49 13.64
CA TRP A 375 -3.04 -17.88 13.92
C TRP A 375 -3.04 -16.95 15.14
N LYS A 376 -1.98 -16.14 15.25
CA LYS A 376 -1.77 -15.20 16.36
C LYS A 376 -1.14 -13.91 15.86
N PRO A 377 -1.47 -12.75 16.45
CA PRO A 377 -0.83 -11.48 16.13
C PRO A 377 0.67 -11.52 16.45
N ALA A 378 1.50 -10.94 15.59
CA ALA A 378 2.96 -10.96 15.72
C ALA A 378 3.46 -10.26 16.99
N ARG A 379 2.71 -9.25 17.48
CA ARG A 379 2.98 -8.59 18.76
C ARG A 379 2.99 -9.56 19.95
N SER A 380 2.24 -10.66 19.89
CA SER A 380 2.20 -11.67 20.95
C SER A 380 3.52 -12.44 21.10
N TRP A 381 4.38 -12.41 20.07
CA TRP A 381 5.65 -13.14 20.07
C TRP A 381 6.83 -12.30 20.56
N ARG A 382 6.66 -11.00 20.87
CA ARG A 382 7.76 -10.15 21.36
C ARG A 382 8.43 -10.72 22.62
N ILE A 383 7.70 -11.49 23.42
CA ILE A 383 8.24 -12.19 24.61
C ILE A 383 9.12 -13.39 24.21
N LEU A 384 8.82 -14.08 23.11
CA LEU A 384 9.58 -15.24 22.61
C LEU A 384 10.90 -14.84 21.93
N PHE A 385 10.93 -13.74 21.16
CA PHE A 385 12.17 -13.29 20.52
C PHE A 385 13.19 -12.68 21.50
N VAL A 386 12.73 -12.02 22.58
CA VAL A 386 13.60 -11.59 23.66
C VAL A 386 14.20 -12.78 24.40
N THR A 387 13.42 -13.85 24.63
CA THR A 387 13.93 -15.09 25.26
C THR A 387 14.82 -15.93 24.33
N MET A 388 14.62 -15.90 23.01
CA MET A 388 15.55 -16.53 22.04
C MET A 388 16.91 -15.82 21.97
N LYS A 389 16.94 -14.47 22.05
CA LYS A 389 18.22 -13.74 22.17
C LYS A 389 18.97 -14.09 23.47
N TRP A 390 18.27 -14.38 24.57
CA TRP A 390 18.88 -14.79 25.84
C TRP A 390 19.34 -16.25 25.90
N THR A 391 18.76 -17.15 25.09
CA THR A 391 19.17 -18.57 25.04
C THR A 391 20.36 -18.78 24.11
N CYS A 392 20.45 -18.07 22.98
CA CYS A 392 21.65 -18.09 22.14
C CYS A 392 22.89 -17.50 22.84
N LEU A 393 22.75 -16.40 23.61
CA LEU A 393 23.88 -15.80 24.35
C LEU A 393 24.37 -16.62 25.56
N LYS A 394 23.55 -17.55 26.08
CA LYS A 394 23.97 -18.41 27.20
C LYS A 394 24.66 -19.70 26.76
N SER A 395 24.55 -20.11 25.50
CA SER A 395 25.22 -21.32 25.00
C SER A 395 26.68 -21.10 24.59
N THR A 396 27.13 -19.84 24.47
CA THR A 396 28.49 -19.50 24.00
C THR A 396 29.46 -19.06 25.11
N ASN A 397 29.13 -19.24 26.39
CA ASN A 397 29.97 -18.79 27.52
C ASN A 397 30.19 -19.85 28.62
N LEU A 398 30.17 -21.13 28.27
CA LEU A 398 30.56 -22.23 29.16
C LEU A 398 31.59 -23.12 28.48
N ASP A 399 32.72 -22.54 28.06
CA ASP A 399 33.96 -23.30 27.82
C ASP A 399 35.14 -22.32 27.89
N GLY A 400 35.67 -22.15 29.10
CA GLY A 400 36.80 -21.27 29.39
C GLY A 400 37.52 -21.77 30.62
N GLY A 401 38.05 -23.00 30.54
CA GLY A 401 38.92 -23.57 31.55
C GLY A 401 40.17 -22.70 31.76
N GLN A 402 40.48 -22.43 33.02
CA GLN A 402 41.69 -21.71 33.44
C GLN A 402 42.96 -22.51 33.09
N PRO A 403 44.06 -21.86 32.66
CA PRO A 403 45.36 -22.50 32.65
C PRO A 403 46.05 -22.35 34.02
N HIS A 404 46.62 -23.45 34.49
CA HIS A 404 47.67 -23.50 35.51
C HIS A 404 49.03 -23.21 34.90
#